data_AF-A0A2H0XQI9-F1
#
_entry.id   AF-A0A2H0XQI9-F1
#
_cell.length_a   1.000
_cell.length_b   1.000
_cell.length_c   1.000
_cell.angle_alpha   90.00
_cell.angle_beta   90.00
_cell.angle_gamma   90.00
#
_symmetry.space_group_name_H-M   'P 1'
#
loop_
_entity.id
_entity.type
_entity.pdbx_description
1 polymer ?
#
loop_
_entity_poly.entity_id
_entity_poly.type
_entity_poly.pdbx_seq_one_letter_code
_entity_poly.pdbx_strand_id
1 'polypeptide(L)'
;MIRRSKLIGLVILLAVGISSAQVTRVGFSHPGYMIKIPTSSIYRTPYIFRTGFTTDVYGFADSLFTKGVFFEADLTNSFKIGFTSVQGIVGEKPVEFGFHLQQRLFTYGDISFSAGIHDLVLKQGEKKLNMDTQTLSIFGVIANEKQFGKNSLFTYMGFGTGGLATSFGDDSSTTAGVFAGILMHTNMMAKQGGVDLIGEFDGGSVNIGIRIPIALDYHLNFSINNVTYLYNFGAKNFDAANVREAPSISVGLDFRIPRIKPEQARKKMLEGMVDEGSKMVLDLEEQFAARLDSTLKAADFEIAKLRDSLNIYETEIKYLTSQVANLRQKTNMLEDSVRTVKLAKHAMEQNINLALKHLSKSLQYFYSNDYREALVEVENAIELNPNLALAYARRGSIYYKLGDIDRATINWNLALRIDPEYDDVRNILRAMNENRLRSAGGQNVKE
;
A
#
# COMPACT_ATOMS: atom_id res chain seq x y z
N MET A 1 -12.34 -16.95 12.83
CA MET A 1 -12.47 -15.53 13.22
C MET A 1 -12.15 -15.40 14.70
N ILE A 2 -10.88 -15.20 15.08
CA ILE A 2 -10.48 -14.70 16.41
C ILE A 2 -9.34 -13.71 16.19
N ARG A 3 -9.54 -12.49 16.69
CA ARG A 3 -8.80 -11.28 16.39
C ARG A 3 -7.43 -11.26 17.06
N ARG A 4 -6.45 -10.76 16.30
CA ARG A 4 -5.22 -10.13 16.78
C ARG A 4 -5.57 -8.91 17.63
N SER A 5 -5.07 -8.81 18.86
CA SER A 5 -4.69 -7.53 19.47
C SER A 5 -4.04 -7.72 20.84
N LYS A 6 -2.90 -7.01 21.02
CA LYS A 6 -2.30 -6.56 22.28
C LYS A 6 -1.62 -7.63 23.13
N LEU A 7 -0.28 -7.61 23.12
CA LEU A 7 0.48 -7.62 24.36
C LEU A 7 1.85 -6.98 24.11
N ILE A 8 2.46 -6.52 25.20
CA ILE A 8 3.80 -5.96 25.34
C ILE A 8 3.85 -4.43 25.30
N GLY A 9 3.42 -3.85 26.42
CA GLY A 9 4.08 -2.71 27.01
C GLY A 9 4.31 -3.00 28.48
N LEU A 10 5.57 -3.08 28.92
CA LEU A 10 5.96 -2.67 30.26
C LEU A 10 7.49 -2.50 30.34
N VAL A 11 7.94 -1.26 30.16
CA VAL A 11 9.23 -0.79 30.68
C VAL A 11 8.96 -0.36 32.12
N ILE A 12 9.79 -0.81 33.06
CA ILE A 12 9.94 -0.13 34.35
C ILE A 12 11.42 0.28 34.39
N LEU A 13 11.78 1.43 35.02
CA LEU A 13 13.15 2.02 35.23
C LEU A 13 13.56 2.11 36.74
N LEU A 14 14.62 1.42 37.23
CA LEU A 14 15.05 1.33 38.66
C LEU A 14 16.57 1.22 38.65
N ALA A 15 17.21 2.30 39.05
CA ALA A 15 18.64 2.38 39.23
C ALA A 15 19.04 1.71 40.55
N VAL A 16 19.98 0.77 40.46
CA VAL A 16 20.96 0.43 41.50
C VAL A 16 22.24 0.07 40.73
N GLY A 17 23.32 0.79 40.98
CA GLY A 17 24.61 0.55 40.31
C GLY A 17 25.28 -0.70 40.87
N ILE A 18 25.96 -1.48 40.02
CA ILE A 18 26.88 -2.56 40.41
C ILE A 18 27.87 -2.83 39.27
N SER A 19 29.04 -3.30 39.71
CA SER A 19 30.33 -3.58 39.12
C SER A 19 30.43 -4.48 37.87
N SER A 20 31.47 -4.15 37.10
CA SER A 20 31.94 -4.67 35.82
C SER A 20 32.53 -6.09 35.86
N ALA A 21 31.69 -7.12 35.90
CA ALA A 21 32.10 -8.41 35.32
C ALA A 21 31.18 -8.72 34.14
N GLN A 22 31.79 -8.96 32.99
CA GLN A 22 31.13 -9.20 31.73
C GLN A 22 31.27 -10.68 31.39
N VAL A 23 30.15 -11.39 31.22
CA VAL A 23 30.16 -12.77 30.71
C VAL A 23 29.50 -12.78 29.33
N THR A 24 30.07 -12.02 28.41
CA THR A 24 29.48 -11.84 27.08
C THR A 24 29.84 -12.96 26.11
N ARG A 25 30.81 -13.83 26.45
CA ARG A 25 31.44 -14.73 25.47
C ARG A 25 31.57 -16.18 25.87
N VAL A 26 30.46 -16.90 25.85
CA VAL A 26 30.47 -18.37 25.87
C VAL A 26 30.90 -18.90 24.50
N GLY A 27 31.78 -19.88 24.46
CA GLY A 27 32.26 -20.44 23.19
C GLY A 27 31.11 -21.02 22.36
N PHE A 28 31.10 -20.76 21.05
CA PHE A 28 30.06 -21.21 20.11
C PHE A 28 28.64 -20.67 20.36
N SER A 29 28.44 -19.72 21.27
CA SER A 29 27.14 -19.05 21.38
C SER A 29 26.97 -17.93 20.35
N HIS A 30 28.04 -17.41 19.75
CA HIS A 30 27.93 -16.31 18.81
C HIS A 30 27.44 -16.74 17.43
N PRO A 31 26.78 -15.85 16.69
CA PRO A 31 26.46 -16.09 15.28
C PRO A 31 27.74 -16.29 14.46
N GLY A 32 27.67 -17.20 13.48
CA GLY A 32 28.82 -17.59 12.67
C GLY A 32 29.44 -18.91 13.09
N TYR A 33 30.38 -19.41 12.29
CA TYR A 33 30.90 -20.78 12.47
C TYR A 33 32.11 -20.87 13.41
N MET A 34 32.67 -19.72 13.80
CA MET A 34 33.80 -19.57 14.73
C MET A 34 33.33 -19.63 16.20
N ILE A 35 34.26 -19.53 17.14
CA ILE A 35 34.00 -19.72 18.57
C ILE A 35 33.47 -18.42 19.20
N LYS A 36 34.18 -17.29 19.01
CA LYS A 36 33.82 -15.97 19.57
C LYS A 36 33.85 -14.84 18.54
N ILE A 37 34.52 -15.00 17.41
CA ILE A 37 34.62 -13.92 16.39
C ILE A 37 33.50 -14.00 15.35
N PRO A 38 33.09 -12.87 14.75
CA PRO A 38 32.15 -12.88 13.63
C PRO A 38 32.78 -13.51 12.37
N THR A 39 31.92 -13.94 11.44
CA THR A 39 32.34 -14.61 10.20
C THR A 39 31.67 -14.00 8.99
N SER A 40 32.36 -13.97 7.85
CA SER A 40 31.74 -13.67 6.55
C SER A 40 31.84 -14.91 5.67
N SER A 41 30.99 -15.01 4.64
CA SER A 41 31.15 -16.09 3.67
C SER A 41 30.73 -15.71 2.25
N ILE A 42 31.36 -16.28 1.22
CA ILE A 42 30.91 -16.07 -0.17
C ILE A 42 29.79 -17.04 -0.57
N TYR A 43 29.45 -18.04 0.25
CA TYR A 43 28.38 -19.01 -0.04
C TYR A 43 27.13 -18.74 0.78
N ARG A 44 25.97 -18.96 0.15
CA ARG A 44 24.70 -18.91 0.87
C ARG A 44 24.61 -20.16 1.75
N THR A 45 24.30 -19.98 3.03
CA THR A 45 24.14 -21.16 3.89
C THR A 45 22.97 -22.03 3.40
N PRO A 46 23.11 -23.36 3.42
CA PRO A 46 22.02 -24.26 3.03
C PRO A 46 20.92 -24.35 4.09
N TYR A 47 21.06 -23.62 5.21
CA TYR A 47 20.18 -23.68 6.38
C TYR A 47 19.31 -22.43 6.48
N ILE A 48 18.06 -22.59 6.93
CA ILE A 48 17.13 -21.49 7.21
C ILE A 48 17.64 -20.74 8.45
N PHE A 49 17.94 -21.50 9.50
CA PHE A 49 18.48 -21.01 10.75
C PHE A 49 19.32 -22.09 11.43
N ARG A 50 20.18 -21.65 12.35
CA ARG A 50 20.93 -22.51 13.27
C ARG A 50 20.59 -22.12 14.70
N THR A 51 20.54 -23.09 15.58
CA THR A 51 20.34 -22.86 17.01
C THR A 51 21.10 -23.91 17.80
N GLY A 52 21.40 -23.64 19.06
CA GLY A 52 22.15 -24.58 19.87
C GLY A 52 22.30 -24.10 21.30
N PHE A 53 22.95 -24.95 22.08
CA PHE A 53 23.37 -24.62 23.43
C PHE A 53 24.84 -24.96 23.62
N THR A 54 25.48 -24.25 24.54
CA THR A 54 26.90 -24.40 24.84
C THR A 54 27.12 -24.19 26.33
N THR A 55 28.15 -24.82 26.87
CA THR A 55 28.56 -24.67 28.26
C THR A 55 30.07 -24.51 28.29
N ASP A 56 30.56 -23.44 28.91
CA ASP A 56 31.98 -23.29 29.20
C ASP A 56 32.25 -23.73 30.62
N VAL A 57 33.20 -24.64 30.78
CA VAL A 57 33.70 -25.10 32.07
C VAL A 57 35.04 -24.41 32.31
N TYR A 58 35.20 -23.76 33.45
CA TYR A 58 36.42 -23.04 33.85
C TYR A 58 37.24 -23.80 34.90
N GLY A 59 36.64 -24.84 35.49
CA GLY A 59 37.25 -25.73 36.48
C GLY A 59 36.26 -26.79 36.96
N PHE A 60 36.76 -27.82 37.64
CA PHE A 60 35.93 -28.90 38.19
C PHE A 60 35.46 -28.68 39.64
N ALA A 61 35.78 -27.53 40.22
CA ALA A 61 35.22 -27.12 41.50
C ALA A 61 33.74 -26.74 41.33
N ASP A 62 32.97 -26.85 42.42
CA ASP A 62 31.52 -26.61 42.38
C ASP A 62 31.21 -25.23 41.80
N SER A 63 30.43 -25.23 40.72
CA SER A 63 29.83 -24.05 40.07
C SER A 63 30.70 -23.22 39.10
N LEU A 64 31.89 -23.66 38.68
CA LEU A 64 32.71 -22.94 37.70
C LEU A 64 32.32 -23.20 36.22
N PHE A 65 31.07 -22.95 35.86
CA PHE A 65 30.61 -23.06 34.47
C PHE A 65 29.63 -21.95 34.07
N THR A 66 29.59 -21.64 32.77
CA THR A 66 28.58 -20.75 32.16
C THR A 66 27.77 -21.51 31.13
N LYS A 67 26.54 -21.08 30.88
CA LYS A 67 25.63 -21.71 29.92
C LYS A 67 25.19 -20.68 28.89
N GLY A 68 25.15 -21.06 27.63
CA GLY A 68 24.69 -20.23 26.54
C GLY A 68 23.68 -20.96 25.67
N VAL A 69 22.69 -20.23 25.16
CA VAL A 69 21.85 -20.65 24.04
C VAL A 69 21.92 -19.60 22.95
N PHE A 70 21.82 -20.04 21.70
CA PHE A 70 21.87 -19.12 20.57
C PHE A 70 20.90 -19.48 19.46
N PHE A 71 20.56 -18.48 18.67
CA PHE A 71 19.80 -18.60 17.44
C PHE A 71 20.43 -17.66 16.41
N GLU A 72 20.66 -18.13 15.19
CA GLU A 72 21.02 -17.30 14.05
C GLU A 72 20.20 -17.67 12.82
N ALA A 73 19.87 -16.67 12.00
CA ALA A 73 19.16 -16.87 10.75
C ALA A 73 19.67 -15.93 9.67
N ASP A 74 19.77 -16.45 8.45
CA ASP A 74 20.04 -15.65 7.25
C ASP A 74 18.69 -15.21 6.65
N LEU A 75 18.36 -13.91 6.74
CA LEU A 75 17.11 -13.36 6.22
C LEU A 75 17.15 -13.22 4.70
N THR A 76 18.29 -12.75 4.19
CA THR A 76 18.55 -12.57 2.76
C THR A 76 19.92 -13.12 2.43
N ASN A 77 20.33 -13.05 1.15
CA ASN A 77 21.69 -13.42 0.76
C ASN A 77 22.75 -12.57 1.47
N SER A 78 22.44 -11.34 1.89
CA SER A 78 23.40 -10.40 2.47
C SER A 78 23.19 -10.14 3.97
N PHE A 79 22.08 -10.55 4.56
CA PHE A 79 21.72 -10.12 5.91
C PHE A 79 21.50 -11.28 6.87
N LYS A 80 22.18 -11.23 8.01
CA LYS A 80 22.11 -12.20 9.10
C LYS A 80 21.68 -11.50 10.38
N ILE A 81 20.81 -12.18 11.13
CA ILE A 81 20.47 -11.81 12.51
C ILE A 81 20.87 -12.94 13.46
N GLY A 82 21.18 -12.58 14.69
CA GLY A 82 21.42 -13.53 15.75
C GLY A 82 20.96 -13.04 17.12
N PHE A 83 20.62 -13.99 17.97
CA PHE A 83 20.24 -13.79 19.36
C PHE A 83 21.01 -14.77 20.23
N THR A 84 21.50 -14.28 21.36
CA THR A 84 22.16 -15.11 22.36
C THR A 84 21.55 -14.86 23.73
N SER A 85 21.49 -15.90 24.55
CA SER A 85 21.18 -15.78 25.97
C SER A 85 22.24 -16.54 26.75
N VAL A 86 22.91 -15.86 27.65
CA VAL A 86 24.00 -16.41 28.46
C VAL A 86 23.67 -16.28 29.94
N GLN A 87 23.90 -17.35 30.67
CA GLN A 87 23.85 -17.39 32.12
C GLN A 87 25.29 -17.49 32.65
N GLY A 88 25.66 -16.52 33.49
CA GLY A 88 26.96 -16.48 34.16
C GLY A 88 27.13 -17.53 35.25
N ILE A 89 28.29 -17.49 35.90
CA ILE A 89 28.68 -18.38 37.00
C ILE A 89 27.78 -18.11 38.22
N VAL A 90 27.33 -19.18 38.90
CA VAL A 90 26.37 -19.10 40.01
C VAL A 90 26.94 -18.27 41.16
N GLY A 91 26.19 -17.27 41.61
CA GLY A 91 26.51 -16.46 42.79
C GLY A 91 26.63 -14.95 42.54
N GLU A 92 26.84 -14.51 41.29
CA GLU A 92 27.05 -13.07 41.06
C GLU A 92 26.15 -12.36 40.04
N LYS A 93 25.66 -12.94 38.93
CA LYS A 93 25.17 -12.07 37.81
C LYS A 93 23.97 -12.58 37.01
N PRO A 94 23.16 -11.64 36.47
CA PRO A 94 21.93 -11.94 35.74
C PRO A 94 22.12 -12.52 34.35
N VAL A 95 21.02 -13.02 33.76
CA VAL A 95 20.97 -13.47 32.36
C VAL A 95 21.30 -12.30 31.44
N GLU A 96 22.22 -12.52 30.51
CA GLU A 96 22.62 -11.59 29.47
C GLU A 96 21.94 -11.98 28.15
N PHE A 97 21.28 -11.03 27.49
CA PHE A 97 20.71 -11.23 26.15
C PHE A 97 21.52 -10.43 25.13
N GLY A 98 22.13 -11.11 24.16
CA GLY A 98 22.86 -10.49 23.07
C GLY A 98 22.03 -10.43 21.79
N PHE A 99 22.07 -9.30 21.11
CA PHE A 99 21.56 -9.15 19.75
C PHE A 99 22.71 -8.89 18.77
N HIS A 100 22.62 -9.53 17.61
CA HIS A 100 23.65 -9.51 16.58
C HIS A 100 23.04 -9.22 15.22
N LEU A 101 23.67 -8.30 14.49
CA LEU A 101 23.25 -7.88 13.18
C LEU A 101 24.46 -7.83 12.26
N GLN A 102 24.39 -8.52 11.13
CA GLN A 102 25.50 -8.52 10.17
C GLN A 102 24.98 -8.37 8.76
N GLN A 103 25.61 -7.47 8.02
CA GLN A 103 25.40 -7.29 6.60
C GLN A 103 26.70 -7.56 5.83
N ARG A 104 26.60 -8.45 4.84
CA ARG A 104 27.62 -8.62 3.83
C ARG A 104 27.55 -7.48 2.85
N LEU A 105 28.65 -6.76 2.70
CA LEU A 105 28.74 -5.55 1.89
C LEU A 105 29.23 -5.85 0.49
N PHE A 106 30.23 -6.72 0.34
CA PHE A 106 30.70 -7.17 -0.97
C PHE A 106 31.33 -8.55 -0.95
N THR A 107 31.38 -9.17 -2.12
CA THR A 107 32.12 -10.40 -2.42
C THR A 107 32.89 -10.19 -3.71
N TYR A 108 34.15 -10.57 -3.76
CA TYR A 108 34.96 -10.50 -4.97
C TYR A 108 35.88 -11.72 -5.05
N GLY A 109 35.71 -12.54 -6.08
CA GLY A 109 36.41 -13.81 -6.21
C GLY A 109 36.11 -14.72 -5.02
N ASP A 110 37.13 -14.99 -4.22
CA ASP A 110 37.07 -15.85 -3.03
C ASP A 110 37.04 -15.05 -1.71
N ILE A 111 36.93 -13.72 -1.82
CA ILE A 111 36.94 -12.79 -0.70
C ILE A 111 35.53 -12.28 -0.44
N SER A 112 35.13 -12.19 0.83
CA SER A 112 33.91 -11.47 1.24
C SER A 112 34.23 -10.48 2.36
N PHE A 113 33.49 -9.38 2.39
CA PHE A 113 33.53 -8.42 3.49
C PHE A 113 32.14 -8.25 4.09
N SER A 114 32.05 -8.39 5.40
CA SER A 114 30.84 -8.13 6.18
C SER A 114 31.13 -7.11 7.26
N ALA A 115 30.14 -6.27 7.55
CA ALA A 115 30.16 -5.36 8.68
C ALA A 115 28.88 -5.55 9.52
N GLY A 116 28.95 -5.22 10.79
CA GLY A 116 27.84 -5.49 11.69
C GLY A 116 28.01 -4.94 13.08
N ILE A 117 27.03 -5.29 13.90
CA ILE A 117 26.96 -5.02 15.33
C ILE A 117 26.85 -6.37 16.03
N HIS A 118 27.75 -6.63 16.96
CA HIS A 118 27.77 -7.79 17.86
C HIS A 118 27.60 -7.31 19.30
N ASP A 119 27.14 -8.22 20.16
CA ASP A 119 27.14 -8.05 21.62
C ASP A 119 26.36 -6.81 22.08
N LEU A 120 25.18 -6.54 21.50
CA LEU A 120 24.22 -5.61 22.13
C LEU A 120 23.59 -6.32 23.33
N VAL A 121 24.20 -6.16 24.52
CA VAL A 121 23.83 -6.92 25.71
C VAL A 121 22.81 -6.17 26.57
N LEU A 122 21.68 -6.84 26.82
CA LEU A 122 20.72 -6.45 27.85
C LEU A 122 20.94 -7.30 29.09
N LYS A 123 21.19 -6.64 30.23
CA LYS A 123 21.40 -7.29 31.53
C LYS A 123 20.14 -7.18 32.37
N GLN A 124 19.72 -8.29 32.98
CA GLN A 124 18.62 -8.28 33.93
C GLN A 124 19.09 -7.77 35.31
N GLY A 125 19.07 -6.47 35.57
CA GLY A 125 19.21 -5.94 36.93
C GLY A 125 18.06 -6.39 37.84
N GLU A 126 18.19 -6.15 39.16
CA GLU A 126 17.24 -6.63 40.19
C GLU A 126 15.75 -6.30 39.89
N LYS A 127 15.47 -5.25 39.12
CA LYS A 127 14.11 -4.89 38.67
C LYS A 127 14.00 -4.43 37.21
N LYS A 128 15.07 -4.46 36.40
CA LYS A 128 15.19 -3.74 35.11
C LYS A 128 16.10 -4.40 34.09
N LEU A 129 15.73 -4.34 32.81
CA LEU A 129 16.66 -4.58 31.72
C LEU A 129 17.49 -3.30 31.49
N ASN A 130 18.79 -3.36 31.79
CA ASN A 130 19.74 -2.29 31.49
C ASN A 130 20.54 -2.66 30.24
N MET A 131 20.71 -1.70 29.33
CA MET A 131 21.53 -1.87 28.13
C MET A 131 22.99 -1.55 28.46
N ASP A 132 23.89 -2.52 28.25
CA ASP A 132 25.32 -2.32 28.44
C ASP A 132 25.96 -1.85 27.13
N THR A 133 26.11 -0.54 26.99
CA THR A 133 26.69 0.08 25.78
C THR A 133 28.20 -0.09 25.68
N GLN A 134 28.90 -0.54 26.73
CA GLN A 134 30.35 -0.76 26.69
C GLN A 134 30.71 -2.07 25.96
N THR A 135 29.80 -3.03 25.95
CA THR A 135 29.96 -4.32 25.25
C THR A 135 29.63 -4.25 23.76
N LEU A 136 28.91 -3.20 23.33
CA LEU A 136 28.51 -2.98 21.95
C LEU A 136 29.71 -2.98 21.01
N SER A 137 29.74 -3.94 20.09
CA SER A 137 30.87 -4.15 19.19
C SER A 137 30.46 -3.89 17.75
N ILE A 138 30.89 -2.75 17.18
CA ILE A 138 30.83 -2.55 15.74
C ILE A 138 32.04 -3.25 15.14
N PHE A 139 31.85 -4.00 14.07
CA PHE A 139 32.94 -4.76 13.46
C PHE A 139 32.92 -4.75 11.93
N GLY A 140 34.09 -5.02 11.37
CA GLY A 140 34.29 -5.42 9.99
C GLY A 140 35.10 -6.71 9.93
N VAL A 141 34.69 -7.66 9.09
CA VAL A 141 35.39 -8.93 8.88
C VAL A 141 35.53 -9.23 7.39
N ILE A 142 36.76 -9.49 6.99
CA ILE A 142 37.13 -10.02 5.69
C ILE A 142 37.28 -11.53 5.84
N ALA A 143 36.66 -12.29 4.94
CA ALA A 143 36.86 -13.72 4.82
C ALA A 143 37.47 -14.06 3.46
N ASN A 144 38.39 -15.02 3.43
CA ASN A 144 38.89 -15.66 2.22
C ASN A 144 38.55 -17.15 2.30
N GLU A 145 37.97 -17.71 1.25
CA GLU A 145 37.49 -19.09 1.22
C GLU A 145 38.12 -19.86 0.06
N LYS A 146 38.96 -20.84 0.39
CA LYS A 146 39.70 -21.62 -0.61
C LYS A 146 39.40 -23.10 -0.49
N GLN A 147 39.06 -23.71 -1.61
CA GLN A 147 38.83 -25.16 -1.69
C GLN A 147 40.13 -25.89 -2.08
N PHE A 148 40.37 -27.02 -1.43
CA PHE A 148 41.52 -27.90 -1.64
C PHE A 148 41.02 -29.33 -1.79
N GLY A 149 40.69 -29.72 -3.03
CA GLY A 149 40.05 -31.00 -3.30
C GLY A 149 38.71 -31.11 -2.58
N LYS A 150 38.60 -32.04 -1.63
CA LYS A 150 37.37 -32.26 -0.82
C LYS A 150 37.34 -31.49 0.49
N ASN A 151 38.40 -30.75 0.82
CA ASN A 151 38.49 -29.93 2.03
C ASN A 151 38.34 -28.46 1.65
N SER A 152 37.93 -27.62 2.59
CA SER A 152 37.88 -26.17 2.39
C SER A 152 38.49 -25.44 3.58
N LEU A 153 39.21 -24.36 3.29
CA LEU A 153 39.87 -23.50 4.25
C LEU A 153 39.25 -22.11 4.18
N PHE A 154 38.76 -21.64 5.31
CA PHE A 154 38.24 -20.31 5.51
C PHE A 154 39.22 -19.56 6.39
N THR A 155 39.63 -18.37 5.97
CA THR A 155 40.47 -17.48 6.77
C THR A 155 39.71 -16.19 7.00
N TYR A 156 39.65 -15.75 8.25
CA TYR A 156 38.97 -14.55 8.71
C TYR A 156 39.99 -13.57 9.27
N MET A 157 39.86 -12.30 8.90
CA MET A 157 40.61 -11.20 9.51
C MET A 157 39.66 -10.02 9.68
N GLY A 158 39.68 -9.38 10.82
CA GLY A 158 38.77 -8.28 11.08
C GLY A 158 39.21 -7.37 12.20
N PHE A 159 38.38 -6.35 12.40
CA PHE A 159 38.53 -5.37 13.45
C PHE A 159 37.18 -5.12 14.10
N GLY A 160 37.19 -4.70 15.36
CA GLY A 160 35.97 -4.30 16.04
C GLY A 160 36.20 -3.44 17.28
N THR A 161 35.12 -2.82 17.75
CA THR A 161 35.08 -2.04 18.99
C THR A 161 34.49 -2.86 20.15
N GLY A 162 34.47 -2.31 21.36
CA GLY A 162 33.74 -2.89 22.50
C GLY A 162 34.24 -4.27 22.89
N GLY A 163 33.35 -5.26 22.96
CA GLY A 163 33.71 -6.67 23.20
C GLY A 163 34.67 -7.26 22.16
N LEU A 164 34.71 -6.77 20.91
CA LEU A 164 35.69 -7.19 19.90
C LEU A 164 36.99 -6.36 19.93
N ALA A 165 37.04 -5.33 20.77
CA ALA A 165 38.26 -4.62 21.10
C ALA A 165 38.88 -5.19 22.37
N THR A 166 39.97 -5.93 22.23
CA THR A 166 40.97 -6.06 23.31
C THR A 166 42.12 -5.13 22.92
N SER A 167 42.39 -4.12 23.75
CA SER A 167 43.40 -3.11 23.46
C SER A 167 44.78 -3.73 23.25
N PHE A 168 45.42 -3.38 22.14
CA PHE A 168 46.88 -3.49 22.01
C PHE A 168 47.47 -2.22 22.63
N GLY A 169 48.02 -2.34 23.83
CA GLY A 169 48.67 -1.22 24.51
C GLY A 169 47.75 -0.47 25.47
N ASP A 170 48.38 0.05 26.52
CA ASP A 170 47.81 0.52 27.79
C ASP A 170 47.09 1.89 27.72
N ASP A 171 46.73 2.38 26.52
CA ASP A 171 46.20 3.74 26.35
C ASP A 171 44.70 3.82 26.03
N SER A 172 44.02 4.48 26.96
CA SER A 172 42.58 4.63 27.13
C SER A 172 41.94 5.64 26.17
N SER A 173 41.86 5.29 24.89
CA SER A 173 40.88 5.89 23.97
C SER A 173 40.41 4.81 23.00
N THR A 174 39.08 4.66 22.85
CA THR A 174 38.36 3.61 22.10
C THR A 174 39.20 2.88 21.06
N THR A 175 39.91 1.85 21.50
CA THR A 175 40.89 1.14 20.67
C THR A 175 40.10 0.14 19.84
N ALA A 176 40.23 0.17 18.51
CA ALA A 176 39.74 -0.94 17.70
C ALA A 176 40.67 -2.14 17.90
N GLY A 177 40.13 -3.28 18.31
CA GLY A 177 40.89 -4.53 18.37
C GLY A 177 40.90 -5.21 17.02
N VAL A 178 41.90 -6.07 16.80
CA VAL A 178 41.97 -6.95 15.63
C VAL A 178 41.74 -8.38 16.05
N PHE A 179 41.12 -9.15 15.17
CA PHE A 179 40.93 -10.58 15.36
C PHE A 179 41.23 -11.33 14.06
N ALA A 180 41.59 -12.60 14.20
CA ALA A 180 41.86 -13.48 13.09
C ALA A 180 41.31 -14.88 13.37
N GLY A 181 40.97 -15.62 12.33
CA GLY A 181 40.45 -16.97 12.47
C GLY A 181 40.78 -17.82 11.26
N ILE A 182 40.88 -19.12 11.49
CA ILE A 182 41.01 -20.14 10.47
C ILE A 182 39.98 -21.21 10.80
N LEU A 183 39.17 -21.56 9.81
CA LEU A 183 38.27 -22.71 9.87
C LEU A 183 38.62 -23.64 8.71
N MET A 184 39.06 -24.85 9.02
CA MET A 184 39.32 -25.89 8.05
C MET A 184 38.21 -26.94 8.13
N HIS A 185 37.37 -26.96 7.11
CA HIS A 185 36.39 -28.02 6.93
C HIS A 185 37.05 -29.21 6.25
N THR A 186 37.03 -30.35 6.91
CA THR A 186 37.66 -31.58 6.45
C THR A 186 36.62 -32.60 6.00
N ASN A 187 36.98 -33.40 5.01
CA ASN A 187 36.16 -34.52 4.54
C ASN A 187 36.19 -35.74 5.48
N MET A 188 36.70 -35.60 6.71
CA MET A 188 36.59 -36.63 7.74
C MET A 188 35.12 -36.79 8.14
N MET A 189 34.62 -38.02 8.25
CA MET A 189 33.19 -38.28 8.46
C MET A 189 32.31 -37.62 7.38
N ALA A 190 32.76 -37.66 6.11
CA ALA A 190 32.04 -37.08 4.98
C ALA A 190 30.55 -37.44 5.00
N LYS A 191 30.23 -38.74 5.16
CA LYS A 191 28.86 -39.28 5.21
C LYS A 191 27.95 -38.61 6.25
N GLN A 192 28.55 -38.03 7.29
CA GLN A 192 27.87 -37.36 8.40
C GLN A 192 27.91 -35.82 8.29
N GLY A 193 28.71 -35.24 7.40
CA GLY A 193 28.74 -33.80 7.15
C GLY A 193 30.10 -33.12 7.29
N GLY A 194 31.19 -33.86 7.49
CA GLY A 194 32.54 -33.29 7.59
C GLY A 194 32.88 -32.77 9.00
N VAL A 195 34.17 -32.75 9.34
CA VAL A 195 34.67 -32.23 10.63
C VAL A 195 35.27 -30.84 10.42
N ASP A 196 34.83 -29.85 11.21
CA ASP A 196 35.46 -28.52 11.20
C ASP A 196 36.56 -28.46 12.26
N LEU A 197 37.74 -27.98 11.86
CA LEU A 197 38.84 -27.60 12.75
C LEU A 197 38.92 -26.08 12.80
N ILE A 198 38.97 -25.51 13.98
CA ILE A 198 38.84 -24.06 14.20
C ILE A 198 40.04 -23.58 15.01
N GLY A 199 40.70 -22.54 14.52
CA GLY A 199 41.70 -21.77 15.27
C GLY A 199 41.33 -20.31 15.24
N GLU A 200 41.33 -19.65 16.38
CA GLU A 200 40.82 -18.29 16.52
C GLU A 200 41.76 -17.47 17.40
N PHE A 201 41.99 -16.23 17.00
CA PHE A 201 42.60 -15.19 17.81
C PHE A 201 41.59 -14.05 17.94
N ASP A 202 41.07 -13.84 19.15
CA ASP A 202 40.01 -12.84 19.41
C ASP A 202 40.55 -11.45 19.81
N GLY A 203 41.86 -11.26 19.66
CA GLY A 203 42.59 -10.02 19.96
C GLY A 203 43.41 -10.09 21.25
N GLY A 204 43.02 -10.93 22.21
CA GLY A 204 43.73 -11.10 23.48
C GLY A 204 44.11 -12.55 23.78
N SER A 205 43.40 -13.51 23.17
CA SER A 205 43.57 -14.92 23.43
C SER A 205 43.55 -15.76 22.16
N VAL A 206 44.19 -16.92 22.22
CA VAL A 206 44.07 -17.96 21.19
C VAL A 206 43.07 -19.00 21.66
N ASN A 207 42.07 -19.29 20.84
CA ASN A 207 41.05 -20.32 21.06
C ASN A 207 41.19 -21.39 19.96
N ILE A 208 41.00 -22.66 20.33
CA ILE A 208 41.03 -23.77 19.37
C ILE A 208 39.75 -24.58 19.55
N GLY A 209 39.13 -24.99 18.45
CA GLY A 209 37.88 -25.72 18.47
C GLY A 209 37.82 -26.82 17.42
N ILE A 210 36.92 -27.76 17.65
CA ILE A 210 36.54 -28.82 16.73
C ILE A 210 35.03 -28.97 16.73
N ARG A 211 34.46 -29.14 15.54
CA ARG A 211 33.05 -29.47 15.36
C ARG A 211 32.92 -30.83 14.70
N ILE A 212 32.31 -31.76 15.42
CA ILE A 212 32.15 -33.16 15.01
C ILE A 212 30.69 -33.39 14.63
N PRO A 213 30.39 -33.87 13.41
CA PRO A 213 29.03 -34.17 13.02
C PRO A 213 28.57 -35.48 13.66
N ILE A 214 27.49 -35.42 14.45
CA ILE A 214 26.79 -36.63 14.92
C ILE A 214 25.85 -37.12 13.82
N ALA A 215 25.20 -36.17 13.16
CA ALA A 215 24.41 -36.35 11.96
C ALA A 215 24.51 -35.07 11.12
N LEU A 216 23.97 -35.09 9.91
CA LEU A 216 24.12 -33.97 8.96
C LEU A 216 23.64 -32.64 9.53
N ASP A 217 22.55 -32.66 10.30
CA ASP A 217 21.96 -31.44 10.85
C ASP A 217 22.37 -31.19 12.32
N TYR A 218 23.21 -32.06 12.90
CA TYR A 218 23.55 -32.09 14.33
C TYR A 218 25.05 -32.18 14.56
N HIS A 219 25.62 -31.17 15.20
CA HIS A 219 27.06 -31.12 15.43
C HIS A 219 27.40 -30.93 16.90
N LEU A 220 28.36 -31.71 17.38
CA LEU A 220 28.96 -31.57 18.69
C LEU A 220 30.16 -30.64 18.58
N ASN A 221 30.15 -29.57 19.35
CA ASN A 221 31.21 -28.58 19.39
C ASN A 221 32.06 -28.78 20.64
N PHE A 222 33.37 -28.74 20.48
CA PHE A 222 34.32 -28.66 21.58
C PHE A 222 35.29 -27.52 21.31
N SER A 223 35.63 -26.75 22.33
CA SER A 223 36.77 -25.83 22.24
C SER A 223 37.54 -25.74 23.53
N ILE A 224 38.80 -25.34 23.39
CA ILE A 224 39.62 -24.82 24.46
C ILE A 224 39.77 -23.34 24.18
N ASN A 225 39.19 -22.54 25.08
CA ASN A 225 39.27 -21.10 25.03
C ASN A 225 40.46 -20.64 25.86
N ASN A 226 41.10 -19.58 25.39
CA ASN A 226 42.28 -18.99 25.98
C ASN A 226 43.40 -19.98 26.30
N VAL A 227 43.83 -20.70 25.25
CA VAL A 227 44.88 -21.73 25.29
C VAL A 227 46.19 -21.18 25.88
N THR A 228 46.49 -19.90 25.65
CA THR A 228 47.67 -19.22 26.19
C THR A 228 47.75 -19.33 27.72
N TYR A 229 46.61 -19.28 28.40
CA TYR A 229 46.53 -19.34 29.86
C TYR A 229 45.95 -20.66 30.37
N LEU A 230 45.96 -21.73 29.57
CA LEU A 230 45.38 -23.03 29.93
C LEU A 230 45.96 -23.63 31.22
N TYR A 231 47.21 -23.30 31.56
CA TYR A 231 47.85 -23.71 32.81
C TYR A 231 47.11 -23.23 34.07
N ASN A 232 46.27 -22.19 33.96
CA ASN A 232 45.48 -21.61 35.04
C ASN A 232 44.05 -22.18 35.14
N PHE A 233 43.73 -23.24 34.38
CA PHE A 233 42.43 -23.89 34.41
C PHE A 233 42.12 -24.45 35.80
N GLY A 234 40.93 -24.15 36.33
CA GLY A 234 40.51 -24.59 37.67
C GLY A 234 41.26 -23.93 38.83
N ALA A 235 41.85 -22.76 38.62
CA ALA A 235 42.52 -22.01 39.68
C ALA A 235 41.60 -21.76 40.89
N LYS A 236 42.14 -21.94 42.10
CA LYS A 236 41.38 -21.77 43.36
C LYS A 236 40.93 -20.32 43.59
N ASN A 237 41.67 -19.34 43.06
CA ASN A 237 41.33 -17.92 43.11
C ASN A 237 40.74 -17.50 41.77
N PHE A 238 39.69 -18.19 41.33
CA PHE A 238 39.00 -17.85 40.09
C PHE A 238 38.35 -16.47 40.22
N ASP A 239 38.86 -15.50 39.48
CA ASP A 239 38.31 -14.15 39.46
C ASP A 239 37.14 -14.09 38.47
N ALA A 240 35.92 -14.14 39.01
CA ALA A 240 34.69 -13.99 38.24
C ALA A 240 34.59 -12.61 37.55
N ALA A 241 35.39 -11.61 37.95
CA ALA A 241 35.47 -10.32 37.28
C ALA A 241 36.13 -10.41 35.89
N ASN A 242 37.06 -11.35 35.70
CA ASN A 242 37.90 -11.47 34.52
C ASN A 242 37.66 -12.76 33.72
N VAL A 243 36.42 -13.26 33.73
CA VAL A 243 35.99 -14.48 33.01
C VAL A 243 36.39 -14.46 31.53
N ARG A 244 36.42 -13.28 30.90
CA ARG A 244 36.80 -13.10 29.49
C ARG A 244 38.20 -13.60 29.17
N GLU A 245 39.13 -13.50 30.12
CA GLU A 245 40.52 -13.95 30.01
C GLU A 245 40.77 -15.26 30.78
N ALA A 246 39.73 -15.90 31.31
CA ALA A 246 39.90 -17.19 31.96
C ALA A 246 39.98 -18.32 30.92
N PRO A 247 40.88 -19.31 31.10
CA PRO A 247 40.87 -20.51 30.27
C PRO A 247 39.59 -21.31 30.53
N SER A 248 38.96 -21.81 29.47
CA SER A 248 37.77 -22.63 29.58
C SER A 248 37.71 -23.72 28.53
N ILE A 249 36.93 -24.75 28.83
CA ILE A 249 36.60 -25.82 27.89
C ILE A 249 35.12 -25.68 27.56
N SER A 250 34.81 -25.42 26.29
CA SER A 250 33.43 -25.35 25.82
C SER A 250 32.97 -26.70 25.31
N VAL A 251 31.74 -27.07 25.64
CA VAL A 251 31.00 -28.17 25.03
C VAL A 251 29.64 -27.67 24.59
N GLY A 252 29.28 -27.88 23.32
CA GLY A 252 28.01 -27.43 22.78
C GLY A 252 27.41 -28.37 21.74
N LEU A 253 26.11 -28.20 21.49
CA LEU A 253 25.37 -28.94 20.48
C LEU A 253 24.64 -27.95 19.57
N ASP A 254 24.91 -28.06 18.28
CA ASP A 254 24.33 -27.23 17.22
C ASP A 254 23.31 -28.00 16.41
N PHE A 255 22.17 -27.37 16.17
CA PHE A 255 21.07 -27.83 15.33
C PHE A 255 20.95 -26.92 14.12
N ARG A 256 21.04 -27.48 12.91
CA ARG A 256 20.99 -26.76 11.64
C ARG A 256 19.72 -27.16 10.88
N ILE A 257 18.83 -26.22 10.60
CA ILE A 257 17.58 -26.53 9.90
C ILE A 257 17.73 -26.24 8.41
N PRO A 258 17.68 -27.25 7.51
CA PRO A 258 17.94 -27.05 6.09
C PRO A 258 16.82 -26.28 5.37
N ARG A 259 17.17 -25.50 4.34
CA ARG A 259 16.24 -24.75 3.47
C ARG A 259 15.48 -25.65 2.49
N ILE A 260 16.08 -26.77 2.11
CA ILE A 260 15.58 -27.69 1.10
C ILE A 260 15.52 -29.09 1.73
N LYS A 261 14.72 -30.00 1.16
CA LYS A 261 14.55 -31.38 1.65
C LYS A 261 15.91 -32.02 2.00
N PRO A 262 15.95 -32.86 3.07
CA PRO A 262 17.20 -33.38 3.63
C PRO A 262 18.13 -34.05 2.62
N GLU A 263 17.60 -34.66 1.55
CA GLU A 263 18.38 -35.40 0.55
C GLU A 263 19.26 -34.53 -0.36
N GLN A 264 18.78 -33.33 -0.74
CA GLN A 264 19.56 -32.39 -1.55
C GLN A 264 20.54 -31.59 -0.69
N ALA A 265 20.16 -31.24 0.54
CA ALA A 265 21.06 -30.64 1.53
C ALA A 265 22.19 -31.62 1.92
N ARG A 266 21.88 -32.92 2.04
CA ARG A 266 22.83 -34.01 2.29
C ARG A 266 23.96 -34.07 1.28
N LYS A 267 23.64 -33.97 -0.01
CA LYS A 267 24.63 -34.04 -1.09
C LYS A 267 25.61 -32.86 -1.03
N LYS A 268 25.12 -31.67 -0.66
CA LYS A 268 25.95 -30.46 -0.52
C LYS A 268 26.90 -30.52 0.68
N MET A 269 26.49 -31.10 1.80
CA MET A 269 27.38 -31.29 2.97
C MET A 269 28.51 -32.31 2.73
N LEU A 270 28.33 -33.24 1.78
CA LEU A 270 29.29 -34.27 1.42
C LEU A 270 30.43 -33.76 0.52
N GLU A 271 30.25 -32.58 -0.08
CA GLU A 271 31.16 -31.98 -1.08
C GLU A 271 31.90 -30.74 -0.54
N GLY A 272 31.73 -30.44 0.75
CA GLY A 272 32.25 -29.24 1.42
C GLY A 272 31.18 -28.16 1.54
N MET A 273 31.31 -27.22 2.48
CA MET A 273 30.39 -26.09 2.73
C MET A 273 30.21 -25.10 1.54
N VAL A 274 30.58 -25.52 0.34
CA VAL A 274 30.89 -24.69 -0.82
C VAL A 274 30.20 -25.33 -2.03
N ASP A 275 29.06 -24.78 -2.44
CA ASP A 275 28.43 -25.12 -3.71
C ASP A 275 28.74 -23.98 -4.68
N GLU A 276 29.49 -24.25 -5.76
CA GLU A 276 29.83 -23.26 -6.80
C GLU A 276 28.57 -22.62 -7.40
N GLY A 277 27.45 -23.34 -7.47
CA GLY A 277 26.14 -22.81 -7.90
C GLY A 277 25.41 -21.98 -6.84
N SER A 278 25.90 -21.98 -5.60
CA SER A 278 25.47 -21.10 -4.51
C SER A 278 26.52 -20.06 -4.13
N LYS A 279 27.64 -20.01 -4.88
CA LYS A 279 28.60 -18.90 -4.79
C LYS A 279 27.79 -17.64 -5.01
N MET A 280 27.60 -16.89 -3.95
CA MET A 280 26.96 -15.61 -4.02
C MET A 280 27.98 -14.70 -4.64
N VAL A 281 28.01 -14.70 -5.97
CA VAL A 281 28.45 -13.53 -6.70
C VAL A 281 27.49 -12.46 -6.23
N LEU A 282 27.97 -11.45 -5.46
CA LEU A 282 27.30 -10.16 -5.45
C LEU A 282 27.37 -9.65 -6.88
N ASP A 283 26.51 -10.19 -7.72
CA ASP A 283 26.34 -9.70 -9.04
C ASP A 283 25.74 -8.32 -8.85
N LEU A 284 26.47 -7.31 -9.29
CA LEU A 284 25.89 -5.98 -9.38
C LEU A 284 24.58 -6.08 -10.17
N GLU A 285 24.42 -7.04 -11.10
CA GLU A 285 23.14 -7.32 -11.75
C GLU A 285 22.07 -7.89 -10.82
N GLU A 286 22.36 -8.67 -9.77
CA GLU A 286 21.31 -9.19 -8.86
C GLU A 286 20.89 -8.13 -7.83
N GLN A 287 21.81 -7.24 -7.42
CA GLN A 287 21.45 -6.03 -6.67
C GLN A 287 20.73 -5.01 -7.55
N PHE A 288 21.19 -4.79 -8.79
CA PHE A 288 20.47 -3.98 -9.76
C PHE A 288 19.15 -4.62 -10.10
N ALA A 289 19.01 -5.94 -10.20
CA ALA A 289 17.76 -6.64 -10.51
C ALA A 289 16.81 -6.66 -9.31
N ALA A 290 17.28 -6.77 -8.07
CA ALA A 290 16.42 -6.62 -6.89
C ALA A 290 15.96 -5.15 -6.71
N ARG A 291 16.83 -4.20 -7.03
CA ARG A 291 16.53 -2.76 -7.01
C ARG A 291 15.67 -2.35 -8.21
N LEU A 292 15.90 -2.95 -9.39
CA LEU A 292 15.09 -2.83 -10.61
C LEU A 292 13.76 -3.51 -10.38
N ASP A 293 13.67 -4.69 -9.78
CA ASP A 293 12.40 -5.40 -9.53
C ASP A 293 11.58 -4.64 -8.49
N SER A 294 12.20 -4.00 -7.50
CA SER A 294 11.48 -3.09 -6.59
C SER A 294 11.10 -1.75 -7.25
N THR A 295 11.93 -1.18 -8.13
CA THR A 295 11.54 0.03 -8.90
C THR A 295 10.59 -0.26 -10.06
N LEU A 296 10.64 -1.43 -10.67
CA LEU A 296 9.72 -1.96 -11.68
C LEU A 296 8.40 -2.32 -11.01
N LYS A 297 8.39 -2.97 -9.85
CA LYS A 297 7.15 -3.18 -9.08
C LYS A 297 6.53 -1.86 -8.62
N ALA A 298 7.36 -0.88 -8.22
CA ALA A 298 6.87 0.45 -7.91
C ALA A 298 6.33 1.15 -9.18
N ALA A 299 7.02 1.04 -10.30
CA ALA A 299 6.59 1.59 -11.59
C ALA A 299 5.33 0.89 -12.11
N ASP A 300 5.22 -0.43 -12.01
CA ASP A 300 4.04 -1.23 -12.36
C ASP A 300 2.87 -0.88 -11.45
N PHE A 301 3.12 -0.61 -10.16
CA PHE A 301 2.11 -0.14 -9.25
C PHE A 301 1.63 1.28 -9.62
N GLU A 302 2.53 2.18 -9.99
CA GLU A 302 2.15 3.53 -10.49
C GLU A 302 1.47 3.47 -11.86
N ILE A 303 1.92 2.61 -12.78
CA ILE A 303 1.29 2.36 -14.08
C ILE A 303 -0.09 1.74 -13.87
N ALA A 304 -0.26 0.82 -12.92
CA ALA A 304 -1.55 0.24 -12.56
C ALA A 304 -2.51 1.31 -12.02
N LYS A 305 -2.05 2.20 -11.11
CA LYS A 305 -2.86 3.34 -10.64
C LYS A 305 -3.23 4.29 -11.78
N LEU A 306 -2.29 4.59 -12.67
CA LEU A 306 -2.55 5.43 -13.85
C LEU A 306 -3.57 4.76 -14.77
N ARG A 307 -3.45 3.44 -14.97
CA ARG A 307 -4.38 2.65 -15.79
C ARG A 307 -5.77 2.62 -15.18
N ASP A 308 -5.88 2.46 -13.87
CA ASP A 308 -7.16 2.51 -13.16
C ASP A 308 -7.77 3.93 -13.23
N SER A 309 -6.95 4.96 -13.09
CA SER A 309 -7.38 6.36 -13.26
C SER A 309 -7.86 6.64 -14.68
N LEU A 310 -7.15 6.14 -15.70
CA LEU A 310 -7.54 6.24 -17.11
C LEU A 310 -8.85 5.51 -17.40
N ASN A 311 -9.05 4.33 -16.81
CA ASN A 311 -10.32 3.60 -16.94
C ASN A 311 -11.48 4.41 -16.34
N ILE A 312 -11.28 5.06 -15.18
CA ILE A 312 -12.27 5.95 -14.57
C ILE A 312 -12.60 7.11 -15.50
N TYR A 313 -11.58 7.79 -16.06
CA TYR A 313 -11.79 8.86 -17.03
C TYR A 313 -12.49 8.39 -18.30
N GLU A 314 -12.19 7.19 -18.80
CA GLU A 314 -12.89 6.62 -19.96
C GLU A 314 -14.38 6.38 -19.67
N THR A 315 -14.72 5.89 -18.48
CA THR A 315 -16.12 5.78 -18.05
C THR A 315 -16.80 7.14 -17.91
N GLU A 316 -16.11 8.15 -17.39
CA GLU A 316 -16.65 9.50 -17.28
C GLU A 316 -16.89 10.12 -18.67
N ILE A 317 -15.96 9.95 -19.60
CA ILE A 317 -16.12 10.38 -21.00
C ILE A 317 -17.32 9.70 -21.64
N LYS A 318 -17.51 8.38 -21.44
CA LYS A 318 -18.69 7.66 -21.94
C LYS A 318 -19.99 8.21 -21.35
N TYR A 319 -20.01 8.46 -20.05
CA TYR A 319 -21.16 9.05 -19.37
C TYR A 319 -21.49 10.45 -19.91
N LEU A 320 -20.50 11.33 -20.01
CA LEU A 320 -20.66 12.67 -20.56
C LEU A 320 -21.09 12.64 -22.03
N THR A 321 -20.56 11.72 -22.83
CA THR A 321 -20.99 11.52 -24.23
C THR A 321 -22.46 11.15 -24.31
N SER A 322 -22.93 10.25 -23.43
CA SER A 322 -24.35 9.91 -23.33
C SER A 322 -25.21 11.09 -22.90
N GLN A 323 -24.73 11.92 -21.98
CA GLN A 323 -25.44 13.15 -21.56
C GLN A 323 -25.54 14.16 -22.70
N VAL A 324 -24.45 14.38 -23.45
CA VAL A 324 -24.44 15.26 -24.62
C VAL A 324 -25.41 14.73 -25.69
N ALA A 325 -25.46 13.42 -25.92
CA ALA A 325 -26.41 12.82 -26.84
C ALA A 325 -27.88 13.06 -26.40
N ASN A 326 -28.17 12.89 -25.09
CA ASN A 326 -29.49 13.18 -24.54
C ASN A 326 -29.88 14.66 -24.68
N LEU A 327 -28.94 15.57 -24.40
CA LEU A 327 -29.16 17.00 -24.56
C LEU A 327 -29.42 17.37 -26.02
N ARG A 328 -28.64 16.84 -26.96
CA ARG A 328 -28.86 17.05 -28.40
C ARG A 328 -30.24 16.58 -28.84
N GLN A 329 -30.68 15.40 -28.37
CA GLN A 329 -32.03 14.92 -28.66
C GLN A 329 -33.10 15.88 -28.12
N LYS A 330 -32.94 16.38 -26.89
CA LYS A 330 -33.85 17.38 -26.30
C LYS A 330 -33.86 18.67 -27.10
N THR A 331 -32.70 19.16 -27.55
CA THR A 331 -32.60 20.36 -28.38
C THR A 331 -33.33 20.17 -29.70
N ASN A 332 -33.15 19.03 -30.39
CA ASN A 332 -33.85 18.74 -31.64
C ASN A 332 -35.37 18.68 -31.44
N MET A 333 -35.84 18.00 -30.38
CA MET A 333 -37.27 17.96 -30.04
C MET A 333 -37.84 19.36 -29.77
N LEU A 334 -37.07 20.22 -29.10
CA LEU A 334 -37.48 21.58 -28.80
C LEU A 334 -37.49 22.45 -30.06
N GLU A 335 -36.51 22.27 -30.94
CA GLU A 335 -36.44 22.96 -32.24
C GLU A 335 -37.63 22.58 -33.13
N ASP A 336 -37.98 21.30 -33.22
CA ASP A 336 -39.17 20.81 -33.93
C ASP A 336 -40.46 21.38 -33.32
N SER A 337 -40.56 21.41 -31.99
CA SER A 337 -41.68 22.03 -31.28
C SER A 337 -41.81 23.53 -31.59
N VAL A 338 -40.69 24.28 -31.56
CA VAL A 338 -40.69 25.71 -31.92
C VAL A 338 -41.07 25.92 -33.38
N ARG A 339 -40.56 25.08 -34.29
CA ARG A 339 -40.89 25.15 -35.72
C ARG A 339 -42.37 24.89 -35.96
N THR A 340 -42.96 23.88 -35.33
CA THR A 340 -44.40 23.58 -35.43
C THR A 340 -45.25 24.73 -34.91
N VAL A 341 -44.91 25.31 -33.75
CA VAL A 341 -45.61 26.50 -33.22
C VAL A 341 -45.49 27.69 -34.17
N LYS A 342 -44.31 27.95 -34.75
CA LYS A 342 -44.12 29.04 -35.71
C LYS A 342 -44.94 28.85 -36.99
N LEU A 343 -44.98 27.63 -37.52
CA LEU A 343 -45.80 27.29 -38.68
C LEU A 343 -47.29 27.45 -38.38
N ALA A 344 -47.76 26.97 -37.23
CA ALA A 344 -49.14 27.13 -36.79
C ALA A 344 -49.51 28.61 -36.65
N LYS A 345 -48.62 29.43 -36.09
CA LYS A 345 -48.80 30.88 -35.99
C LYS A 345 -48.93 31.54 -37.36
N HIS A 346 -48.02 31.24 -38.29
CA HIS A 346 -48.10 31.80 -39.64
C HIS A 346 -49.36 31.37 -40.40
N ALA A 347 -49.77 30.11 -40.28
CA ALA A 347 -51.02 29.62 -40.85
C ALA A 347 -52.23 30.38 -40.27
N MET A 348 -52.24 30.61 -38.95
CA MET A 348 -53.28 31.41 -38.29
C MET A 348 -53.28 32.87 -38.78
N GLU A 349 -52.12 33.52 -38.88
CA GLU A 349 -51.99 34.87 -39.43
C GLU A 349 -52.52 34.96 -40.87
N GLN A 350 -52.19 33.97 -41.72
CA GLN A 350 -52.70 33.89 -43.09
C GLN A 350 -54.23 33.72 -43.14
N ASN A 351 -54.77 32.81 -42.32
CA ASN A 351 -56.22 32.60 -42.24
C ASN A 351 -56.94 33.86 -41.75
N ILE A 352 -56.39 34.58 -40.75
CA ILE A 352 -56.93 35.86 -40.28
C ILE A 352 -56.91 36.89 -41.42
N ASN A 353 -55.80 37.03 -42.14
CA ASN A 353 -55.70 37.99 -43.24
C ASN A 353 -56.70 37.68 -44.36
N LEU A 354 -56.90 36.40 -44.68
CA LEU A 354 -57.87 35.98 -45.68
C LEU A 354 -59.31 36.20 -45.20
N ALA A 355 -59.61 35.89 -43.93
CA ALA A 355 -60.91 36.17 -43.31
C ALA A 355 -61.23 37.67 -43.33
N LEU A 356 -60.26 38.54 -42.99
CA LEU A 356 -60.42 39.99 -43.07
C LEU A 356 -60.66 40.48 -44.50
N LYS A 357 -60.02 39.86 -45.50
CA LYS A 357 -60.26 40.15 -46.92
C LYS A 357 -61.70 39.81 -47.32
N HIS A 358 -62.21 38.64 -46.91
CA HIS A 358 -63.59 38.25 -47.12
C HIS A 358 -64.58 39.21 -46.40
N LEU A 359 -64.27 39.65 -45.18
CA LEU A 359 -65.09 40.68 -44.50
C LEU A 359 -65.09 42.04 -45.21
N SER A 360 -63.96 42.44 -45.79
CA SER A 360 -63.88 43.67 -46.60
C SER A 360 -64.76 43.57 -47.84
N LYS A 361 -64.74 42.42 -48.55
CA LYS A 361 -65.63 42.17 -49.70
C LYS A 361 -67.09 42.14 -49.31
N SER A 362 -67.44 41.45 -48.21
CA SER A 362 -68.80 41.44 -47.68
C SER A 362 -69.32 42.85 -47.42
N LEU A 363 -68.48 43.74 -46.88
CA LEU A 363 -68.84 45.14 -46.67
C LEU A 363 -69.12 45.87 -47.99
N GLN A 364 -68.34 45.63 -49.04
CA GLN A 364 -68.57 46.23 -50.36
C GLN A 364 -69.91 45.77 -50.96
N TYR A 365 -70.23 44.48 -50.89
CA TYR A 365 -71.53 43.95 -51.33
C TYR A 365 -72.69 44.50 -50.47
N PHE A 366 -72.50 44.60 -49.16
CA PHE A 366 -73.49 45.20 -48.26
C PHE A 366 -73.85 46.63 -48.66
N TYR A 367 -72.86 47.47 -48.98
CA TYR A 367 -73.11 48.84 -49.46
C TYR A 367 -73.68 48.89 -50.89
N SER A 368 -73.48 47.85 -51.68
CA SER A 368 -74.08 47.69 -53.02
C SER A 368 -75.51 47.12 -52.95
N ASN A 369 -76.04 46.83 -51.75
CA ASN A 369 -77.31 46.14 -51.48
C ASN A 369 -77.38 44.67 -51.93
N ASP A 370 -76.24 44.04 -52.23
CA ASP A 370 -76.14 42.62 -52.61
C ASP A 370 -75.99 41.73 -51.37
N TYR A 371 -77.04 41.66 -50.55
CA TYR A 371 -76.99 41.03 -49.23
C TYR A 371 -76.72 39.52 -49.24
N ARG A 372 -77.09 38.80 -50.31
CA ARG A 372 -76.82 37.36 -50.43
C ARG A 372 -75.33 37.07 -50.60
N GLU A 373 -74.67 37.78 -51.51
CA GLU A 373 -73.22 37.68 -51.71
C GLU A 373 -72.45 38.18 -50.49
N ALA A 374 -72.97 39.21 -49.80
CA ALA A 374 -72.40 39.67 -48.53
C ALA A 374 -72.41 38.58 -47.44
N LEU A 375 -73.45 37.74 -47.39
CA LEU A 375 -73.53 36.59 -46.45
C LEU A 375 -72.55 35.48 -46.81
N VAL A 376 -72.39 35.17 -48.11
CA VAL A 376 -71.43 34.15 -48.57
C VAL A 376 -70.02 34.54 -48.17
N GLU A 377 -69.63 35.79 -48.41
CA GLU A 377 -68.32 36.30 -48.01
C GLU A 377 -68.12 36.32 -46.49
N VAL A 378 -69.18 36.58 -45.70
CA VAL A 378 -69.10 36.48 -44.23
C VAL A 378 -68.99 35.03 -43.75
N GLU A 379 -69.68 34.08 -44.39
CA GLU A 379 -69.55 32.66 -44.06
C GLU A 379 -68.12 32.18 -44.32
N ASN A 380 -67.54 32.53 -45.48
CA ASN A 380 -66.14 32.24 -45.79
C ASN A 380 -65.18 32.82 -44.74
N ALA A 381 -65.45 34.04 -44.25
CA ALA A 381 -64.65 34.62 -43.17
C ALA A 381 -64.78 33.86 -41.83
N ILE A 382 -65.98 33.36 -41.51
CA ILE A 382 -66.24 32.57 -40.30
C ILE A 382 -65.59 31.18 -40.41
N GLU A 383 -65.65 30.53 -41.58
CA GLU A 383 -64.99 29.24 -41.81
C GLU A 383 -63.47 29.34 -41.64
N LEU A 384 -62.87 30.44 -42.08
CA LEU A 384 -61.43 30.70 -41.96
C LEU A 384 -61.02 31.11 -40.53
N ASN A 385 -61.88 31.85 -39.82
CA ASN A 385 -61.67 32.21 -38.42
C ASN A 385 -62.99 32.29 -37.62
N PRO A 386 -63.36 31.20 -36.93
CA PRO A 386 -64.59 31.15 -36.12
C PRO A 386 -64.58 32.06 -34.89
N ASN A 387 -63.44 32.62 -34.51
CA ASN A 387 -63.29 33.50 -33.35
C ASN A 387 -63.21 34.99 -33.75
N LEU A 388 -63.68 35.34 -34.95
CA LEU A 388 -63.67 36.71 -35.44
C LEU A 388 -64.99 37.41 -35.12
N ALA A 389 -65.07 38.12 -34.00
CA ALA A 389 -66.29 38.82 -33.54
C ALA A 389 -66.88 39.75 -34.61
N LEU A 390 -66.02 40.44 -35.39
CA LEU A 390 -66.40 41.30 -36.52
C LEU A 390 -67.21 40.55 -37.59
N ALA A 391 -66.94 39.27 -37.83
CA ALA A 391 -67.66 38.48 -38.83
C ALA A 391 -69.10 38.23 -38.40
N TYR A 392 -69.31 37.83 -37.15
CA TYR A 392 -70.65 37.64 -36.58
C TYR A 392 -71.41 38.97 -36.47
N ALA A 393 -70.73 40.05 -36.10
CA ALA A 393 -71.35 41.38 -36.08
C ALA A 393 -71.87 41.80 -37.46
N ARG A 394 -71.04 41.60 -38.50
CA ARG A 394 -71.38 41.89 -39.90
C ARG A 394 -72.51 41.00 -40.39
N ARG A 395 -72.52 39.71 -40.05
CA ARG A 395 -73.61 38.77 -40.33
C ARG A 395 -74.93 39.26 -39.74
N GLY A 396 -74.90 39.74 -38.48
CA GLY A 396 -76.05 40.30 -37.80
C GLY A 396 -76.62 41.52 -38.52
N SER A 397 -75.75 42.45 -38.94
CA SER A 397 -76.14 43.63 -39.71
C SER A 397 -76.74 43.30 -41.07
N ILE A 398 -76.23 42.26 -41.77
CA ILE A 398 -76.80 41.81 -43.04
C ILE A 398 -78.20 41.21 -42.83
N TYR A 399 -78.38 40.33 -41.84
CA TYR A 399 -79.70 39.77 -41.52
C TYR A 399 -80.71 40.85 -41.13
N TYR A 400 -80.28 41.87 -40.38
CA TYR A 400 -81.14 43.01 -40.05
C TYR A 400 -81.62 43.76 -41.30
N LYS A 401 -80.75 43.97 -42.30
CA LYS A 401 -81.13 44.58 -43.59
C LYS A 401 -82.05 43.69 -44.43
N LEU A 402 -81.93 42.37 -44.29
CA LEU A 402 -82.85 41.40 -44.89
C LEU A 402 -84.20 41.29 -44.15
N GLY A 403 -84.36 41.97 -43.01
CA GLY A 403 -85.58 41.96 -42.20
C GLY A 403 -85.66 40.81 -41.18
N ASP A 404 -84.63 39.96 -41.08
CA ASP A 404 -84.57 38.84 -40.12
C ASP A 404 -83.93 39.31 -38.80
N ILE A 405 -84.75 39.93 -37.95
CA ILE A 405 -84.31 40.53 -36.68
C ILE A 405 -83.85 39.47 -35.67
N ASP A 406 -84.45 38.27 -35.71
CA ASP A 406 -84.10 37.19 -34.78
C ASP A 406 -82.70 36.66 -35.07
N ARG A 407 -82.38 36.37 -36.34
CA ARG A 407 -81.01 35.98 -36.72
C ARG A 407 -80.02 37.11 -36.55
N ALA A 408 -80.42 38.36 -36.74
CA ALA A 408 -79.56 39.51 -36.46
C ALA A 408 -79.13 39.55 -35.00
N THR A 409 -80.09 39.43 -34.08
CA THR A 409 -79.88 39.46 -32.63
C THR A 409 -78.99 38.30 -32.16
N ILE A 410 -79.20 37.09 -32.69
CA ILE A 410 -78.35 35.92 -32.38
C ILE A 410 -76.89 36.19 -32.77
N ASN A 411 -76.66 36.66 -33.99
CA ASN A 411 -75.30 36.90 -34.49
C ASN A 411 -74.59 38.05 -33.77
N TRP A 412 -75.30 39.10 -33.39
CA TRP A 412 -74.75 40.17 -32.55
C TRP A 412 -74.41 39.71 -31.12
N ASN A 413 -75.24 38.85 -30.52
CA ASN A 413 -74.90 38.25 -29.23
C ASN A 413 -73.70 37.30 -29.32
N LEU A 414 -73.56 36.55 -30.43
CA LEU A 414 -72.37 35.74 -30.69
C LEU A 414 -71.10 36.61 -30.81
N ALA A 415 -71.20 37.76 -31.48
CA ALA A 415 -70.09 38.72 -31.56
C ALA A 415 -69.67 39.21 -30.18
N LEU A 416 -70.62 39.59 -29.30
CA LEU A 416 -70.33 40.02 -27.92
C LEU A 416 -69.83 38.88 -27.02
N ARG A 417 -70.17 37.63 -27.33
CA ARG A 417 -69.59 36.47 -26.62
C ARG A 417 -68.12 36.29 -26.94
N ILE A 418 -67.72 36.60 -28.18
CA ILE A 418 -66.33 36.49 -28.65
C ILE A 418 -65.53 37.73 -28.24
N ASP A 419 -66.10 38.93 -28.40
CA ASP A 419 -65.52 40.20 -27.98
C ASP A 419 -66.53 41.00 -27.14
N PRO A 420 -66.48 40.84 -25.79
CA PRO A 420 -67.40 41.53 -24.89
C PRO A 420 -67.35 43.06 -24.99
N GLU A 421 -66.23 43.64 -25.43
CA GLU A 421 -66.03 45.10 -25.53
C GLU A 421 -66.39 45.66 -26.90
N TYR A 422 -67.12 44.90 -27.73
CA TYR A 422 -67.60 45.38 -29.01
C TYR A 422 -68.77 46.38 -28.85
N ASP A 423 -68.43 47.63 -28.52
CA ASP A 423 -69.37 48.70 -28.18
C ASP A 423 -70.42 48.99 -29.27
N ASP A 424 -70.05 48.93 -30.55
CA ASP A 424 -71.01 49.16 -31.65
C ASP A 424 -72.16 48.15 -31.62
N VAL A 425 -71.84 46.86 -31.42
CA VAL A 425 -72.84 45.79 -31.36
C VAL A 425 -73.69 45.93 -30.09
N ARG A 426 -73.05 46.27 -28.96
CA ARG A 426 -73.73 46.55 -27.69
C ARG A 426 -74.74 47.70 -27.83
N ASN A 427 -74.34 48.77 -28.50
CA ASN A 427 -75.19 49.93 -28.77
C ASN A 427 -76.35 49.59 -29.72
N ILE A 428 -76.10 48.79 -30.76
CA ILE A 428 -77.14 48.32 -31.69
C ILE A 428 -78.20 47.49 -30.94
N LEU A 429 -77.78 46.52 -30.11
CA LEU A 429 -78.70 45.69 -29.34
C LEU A 429 -79.48 46.51 -28.31
N ARG A 430 -78.84 47.47 -27.65
CA ARG A 430 -79.49 48.40 -26.71
C ARG A 430 -80.56 49.25 -27.42
N ALA A 431 -80.21 49.88 -28.53
CA ALA A 431 -81.13 50.70 -29.31
C ALA A 431 -82.31 49.87 -29.87
N MET A 432 -82.06 48.64 -30.29
CA MET A 432 -83.11 47.71 -30.73
C MET A 432 -84.07 47.33 -29.59
N ASN A 433 -83.52 47.05 -28.40
CA ASN A 433 -84.34 46.75 -27.23
C ASN A 433 -85.19 47.96 -26.81
N GLU A 434 -84.59 49.16 -26.78
CA GLU A 434 -85.30 50.42 -26.51
C GLU A 434 -86.43 50.69 -27.54
N ASN A 435 -86.18 50.44 -28.83
CA ASN A 435 -87.19 50.55 -29.88
C ASN A 435 -88.30 49.49 -29.75
N ARG A 436 -87.97 48.24 -29.38
CA ARG A 436 -88.95 47.17 -29.13
C ARG A 436 -89.86 47.53 -27.96
N LEU A 437 -89.30 48.08 -26.88
CA LEU A 437 -90.05 48.58 -25.71
C LEU A 437 -90.96 49.76 -26.07
N ARG A 438 -90.51 50.69 -26.93
CA ARG A 438 -91.34 51.79 -27.44
C ARG A 438 -92.48 51.31 -28.34
N SER A 439 -92.24 50.35 -29.24
CA SER A 439 -93.29 49.77 -30.08
C SER A 439 -94.33 48.96 -29.29
N ALA A 440 -93.91 48.31 -28.18
CA ALA A 440 -94.81 47.62 -27.26
C ALA A 440 -95.60 48.61 -26.37
N GLY A 441 -94.99 49.74 -25.97
CA GLY A 441 -95.66 50.79 -25.21
C GLY A 441 -96.67 51.62 -26.01
N GLY A 442 -96.48 51.77 -27.33
CA GLY A 442 -97.41 52.46 -28.23
C GLY A 442 -98.72 51.70 -28.53
N GLN A 443 -98.79 50.41 -28.18
CA GLN A 443 -100.02 49.60 -28.32
C GLN A 443 -100.93 49.65 -27.07
N ASN A 444 -100.55 50.36 -26.00
CA ASN A 444 -101.35 50.52 -24.78
C ASN A 444 -102.04 51.89 -24.65
N VAL A 445 -102.26 52.61 -25.75
CA VAL A 445 -103.12 53.81 -25.78
C VAL A 445 -104.19 53.62 -26.86
N LYS A 446 -105.14 52.74 -26.58
CA LYS A 446 -106.51 52.71 -27.13
C LYS A 446 -107.33 51.76 -26.27
N GLU A 447 -107.76 52.27 -25.12
CA GLU A 447 -109.10 52.14 -24.56
C GLU A 447 -109.29 53.21 -23.48
#